data_AF-A0A2E8IZL0-F1
#
_entry.id   AF-A0A2E8IZL0-F1
#
_cell.length_a   1.000
_cell.length_b   1.000
_cell.length_c   1.000
_cell.angle_alpha   90.00
_cell.angle_beta   90.00
_cell.angle_gamma   90.00
#
_symmetry.space_group_name_H-M   'P 1'
#
loop_
_entity.id
_entity.type
_entity.pdbx_description
1 polymer ?
#
loop_
_entity_poly.entity_id
_entity_poly.type
_entity_poly.pdbx_seq_one_letter_code
_entity_poly.pdbx_strand_id
1 'polypeptide(L)' 'MAATSDDIVKMLRQRRIIASSDIINSLASHDDPSGVLDTGTKIDFHKGVLNDKIFAQLTEMYHNDTSRPTLSSSKQEIVT' A
#
# COMPACT_ATOMS: atom_id res chain seq x y z
N MET A 1 -3.37 -6.99 11.36
CA MET A 1 -4.81 -7.16 11.03
C MET A 1 -4.90 -6.97 9.53
N ALA A 2 -5.28 -8.00 8.77
CA ALA A 2 -5.42 -7.85 7.31
C ALA A 2 -6.66 -6.99 7.00
N ALA A 3 -6.57 -6.11 6.01
CA ALA A 3 -7.71 -5.29 5.59
C ALA A 3 -8.70 -6.16 4.81
N THR A 4 -10.01 -5.93 5.00
CA THR A 4 -11.02 -6.64 4.20
C THR A 4 -11.10 -6.04 2.79
N SER A 5 -11.55 -6.81 1.80
CA SER A 5 -11.71 -6.31 0.42
C SER A 5 -12.61 -5.07 0.35
N ASP A 6 -13.62 -4.96 1.22
CA ASP A 6 -14.50 -3.79 1.34
C ASP A 6 -13.74 -2.55 1.83
N ASP A 7 -12.82 -2.72 2.78
CA ASP A 7 -11.98 -1.63 3.27
C ASP A 7 -11.04 -1.14 2.16
N ILE A 8 -10.44 -2.05 1.39
CA ILE A 8 -9.63 -1.70 0.22
C ILE A 8 -10.44 -0.88 -0.80
N VAL A 9 -11.65 -1.31 -1.12
CA VAL A 9 -12.54 -0.59 -2.05
C VAL A 9 -12.86 0.81 -1.53
N LYS A 10 -13.11 0.98 -0.23
CA LYS A 10 -13.31 2.31 0.38
C LYS A 10 -12.06 3.18 0.25
N MET A 11 -10.88 2.63 0.51
CA MET A 11 -9.60 3.35 0.42
C MET A 11 -9.29 3.79 -1.02
N LEU A 12 -9.55 2.93 -2.00
CA LEU A 12 -9.43 3.25 -3.43
C LEU A 12 -10.40 4.37 -3.82
N ARG A 13 -11.67 4.29 -3.40
CA ARG A 13 -12.68 5.33 -3.68
C ARG A 13 -12.32 6.69 -3.10
N GLN A 14 -11.84 6.75 -1.86
CA GLN A 14 -11.37 8.00 -1.23
C GLN A 14 -10.28 8.69 -2.06
N ARG A 15 -9.42 7.89 -2.71
CA ARG A 15 -8.31 8.37 -3.54
C ARG A 15 -8.70 8.51 -5.02
N ARG A 16 -9.97 8.29 -5.37
CA ARG A 16 -10.51 8.29 -6.75
C ARG A 16 -9.77 7.30 -7.67
N ILE A 17 -9.40 6.14 -7.11
CA ILE A 17 -8.72 5.05 -7.79
C ILE A 17 -9.72 3.94 -8.13
N ILE A 18 -9.59 3.39 -9.33
CA ILE A 18 -10.30 2.21 -9.84
C ILE A 18 -9.29 1.10 -9.99
N ALA A 19 -9.55 -0.07 -9.39
CA ALA A 19 -8.69 -1.24 -9.48
C ALA A 19 -9.53 -2.48 -9.88
N SER A 20 -8.88 -3.47 -10.47
CA SER A 20 -9.50 -4.78 -10.69
C SER A 20 -9.68 -5.54 -9.37
N SER A 21 -10.59 -6.52 -9.36
CA SER A 21 -10.80 -7.41 -8.22
C SER A 21 -9.52 -8.12 -7.80
N ASP A 22 -8.66 -8.48 -8.75
CA ASP A 22 -7.37 -9.13 -8.49
C ASP A 22 -6.44 -8.22 -7.68
N ILE A 23 -6.32 -6.94 -8.08
CA ILE A 23 -5.51 -5.95 -7.36
C ILE A 23 -6.10 -5.66 -5.98
N ILE A 24 -7.43 -5.63 -5.85
CA ILE A 24 -8.10 -5.47 -4.55
C ILE A 24 -7.73 -6.62 -3.62
N ASN A 25 -7.73 -7.86 -4.11
CA ASN A 25 -7.35 -9.04 -3.32
C ASN A 25 -5.86 -9.04 -2.97
N SER A 26 -4.98 -8.59 -3.89
CA SER A 26 -3.56 -8.41 -3.61
C SER A 26 -3.30 -7.35 -2.55
N LEU A 27 -4.01 -6.22 -2.59
CA LEU A 27 -3.95 -5.17 -1.56
C LEU A 27 -4.48 -5.68 -0.21
N ALA A 28 -5.60 -6.40 -0.19
CA ALA A 28 -6.17 -6.97 1.03
C ALA A 28 -5.21 -7.97 1.71
N SER A 29 -4.39 -8.65 0.90
CA SER A 29 -3.35 -9.59 1.37
C SER A 29 -2.06 -8.89 1.81
N HIS A 30 -1.92 -7.59 1.59
CA HIS A 30 -0.73 -6.83 1.95
C HIS A 30 -0.77 -6.41 3.42
N ASP A 31 0.38 -6.38 4.10
CA ASP A 31 0.46 -6.01 5.53
C ASP A 31 0.00 -4.57 5.83
N ASP A 32 0.14 -3.66 4.87
CA ASP A 32 -0.31 -2.27 4.98
C ASP A 32 -0.65 -1.72 3.58
N PRO A 33 -1.91 -1.94 3.13
CA PRO A 33 -2.38 -1.46 1.84
C PRO A 33 -2.49 0.07 1.76
N SER A 34 -2.68 0.76 2.89
CA SER A 34 -2.69 2.23 2.94
C SER A 34 -1.36 2.80 2.49
N GLY A 35 -0.26 2.31 3.06
CA GLY A 35 1.07 2.78 2.73
C GLY A 35 1.41 2.58 1.24
N VAL A 36 1.03 1.44 0.66
CA VAL A 36 1.19 1.18 -0.78
C VAL A 36 0.41 2.20 -1.63
N LEU A 37 -0.85 2.46 -1.28
CA LEU A 37 -1.69 3.43 -2.00
C LEU A 37 -1.23 4.89 -1.80
N ASP A 38 -0.71 5.23 -0.63
CA ASP A 38 -0.19 6.57 -0.32
C ASP A 38 1.13 6.86 -1.06
N THR A 39 1.90 5.81 -1.36
CA THR A 39 3.04 5.89 -2.29
C THR A 39 2.59 6.34 -3.68
N GLY A 40 1.32 6.10 -4.01
CA GLY A 40 0.63 6.58 -5.20
C GLY A 40 0.59 8.10 -5.36
N THR A 41 0.71 8.87 -4.28
CA THR A 41 0.83 10.34 -4.39
C THR A 41 2.07 10.78 -5.17
N LYS A 42 3.07 9.90 -5.32
CA LYS A 42 4.28 10.10 -6.12
C LYS A 42 4.13 9.60 -7.57
N ILE A 43 3.04 8.92 -7.91
CA ILE A 43 2.78 8.36 -9.25
C ILE A 43 1.57 9.07 -9.87
N ASP A 44 1.73 9.58 -11.09
CA ASP A 44 0.61 10.13 -11.84
C ASP A 44 -0.31 8.98 -12.31
N PHE A 45 -1.41 8.77 -11.59
CA PHE A 45 -2.45 7.85 -11.99
C PHE A 45 -3.19 8.43 -13.19
N HIS A 46 -2.74 8.09 -14.40
CA HIS A 46 -3.42 8.51 -15.62
C HIS A 46 -4.89 8.05 -15.57
N LYS A 47 -5.80 8.98 -15.23
CA LYS A 47 -7.25 8.76 -15.04
C LYS A 47 -7.68 7.97 -13.79
N GLY A 48 -6.81 7.79 -12.80
CA GLY A 48 -7.17 7.10 -11.55
C GLY A 48 -7.34 5.59 -11.69
N VAL A 49 -6.71 4.92 -12.67
CA VAL A 49 -6.76 3.46 -12.78
C VAL A 49 -5.48 2.84 -12.21
N LEU A 50 -5.63 1.94 -11.25
CA LEU A 50 -4.57 1.09 -10.72
C LEU A 50 -4.58 -0.22 -11.50
N ASN A 51 -3.57 -0.40 -12.34
CA ASN A 51 -3.32 -1.64 -13.08
C ASN A 51 -2.12 -2.40 -12.47
N ASP A 52 -1.88 -3.62 -12.93
CA ASP A 52 -0.84 -4.49 -12.36
C ASP A 52 0.56 -3.87 -12.44
N LYS A 53 0.86 -3.12 -13.51
CA LYS A 53 2.16 -2.46 -13.68
C LYS A 53 2.37 -1.34 -12.65
N ILE A 54 1.36 -0.49 -12.44
CA ILE A 54 1.40 0.57 -11.43
C ILE A 54 1.42 -0.06 -10.04
N PHE A 55 0.63 -1.10 -9.80
CA PHE A 55 0.60 -1.80 -8.52
C PHE A 55 1.97 -2.43 -8.18
N ALA A 56 2.62 -3.08 -9.14
CA ALA A 56 3.97 -3.62 -8.96
C ALA A 56 4.98 -2.51 -8.63
N GLN A 57 4.92 -1.38 -9.33
CA GLN A 57 5.77 -0.22 -9.04
C GLN A 57 5.51 0.38 -7.64
N LEU A 58 4.24 0.50 -7.23
CA LEU A 58 3.88 0.98 -5.90
C LEU A 58 4.39 0.05 -4.82
N THR A 59 4.22 -1.26 -5.02
CA THR A 59 4.69 -2.30 -4.10
C THR A 59 6.22 -2.27 -4.00
N GLU A 60 6.91 -2.12 -5.13
CA GLU A 60 8.37 -2.01 -5.15
C GLU A 60 8.87 -0.72 -4.47
N MET A 61 8.26 0.44 -4.76
CA MET A 61 8.59 1.69 -4.07
C MET A 61 8.31 1.58 -2.57
N TYR A 62 7.20 0.93 -2.19
CA TYR A 62 6.83 0.72 -0.81
C TYR A 62 7.83 -0.16 -0.04
N HIS A 63 8.39 -1.18 -0.68
CA HIS A 63 9.43 -2.03 -0.09
C HIS A 63 10.80 -1.33 -0.05
N ASN A 64 11.11 -0.50 -1.05
CA ASN A 64 12.37 0.22 -1.15
C ASN A 64 12.40 1.55 -0.37
N ASP A 65 11.26 2.02 0.13
CA ASP A 65 11.20 3.22 0.97
C ASP A 65 11.81 2.92 2.35
N THR A 66 13.12 3.17 2.46
CA THR A 66 13.92 3.03 3.68
C THR A 66 13.57 4.06 4.77
N SER A 67 12.67 5.01 4.46
CA SER A 67 12.16 6.00 5.42
C SER A 67 10.95 5.48 6.20
N ARG A 68 10.39 4.33 5.80
CA ARG A 68 9.41 3.64 6.64
C ARG A 68 10.10 3.20 7.92
N PRO A 69 9.55 3.50 9.10
CA PRO A 69 10.00 2.87 10.32
C PRO A 69 9.82 1.39 10.08
N THR A 70 10.93 0.65 10.01
CA THR A 70 10.85 -0.79 9.99
C THR A 70 10.03 -1.15 11.22
N LEU A 71 8.89 -1.83 11.05
CA LEU A 71 8.26 -2.54 12.16
C LEU A 71 9.14 -3.74 12.61
N SER A 72 10.44 -3.70 12.30
CA SER A 72 11.46 -4.53 12.92
C SER A 72 11.85 -3.88 14.25
N SER A 73 11.11 -4.27 15.28
CA SER A 73 11.63 -4.47 16.63
C SER A 73 12.56 -3.38 17.17
N SER A 74 12.00 -2.28 17.67
CA SER A 74 12.66 -1.56 18.76
C SER A 74 12.27 -2.21 20.09
N LYS A 75 12.74 -3.44 20.32
CA LYS A 75 13.12 -3.84 21.67
C LYS A 75 14.39 -3.06 21.97
N GLN A 76 14.24 -1.79 22.36
CA GLN A 76 15.36 -1.02 22.89
C GLN A 76 15.76 -1.68 24.21
N GLU A 77 16.87 -2.40 24.11
CA GLU A 77 17.66 -2.89 25.21
C GLU A 77 17.94 -1.71 26.16
N ILE A 78 17.44 -1.82 27.39
CA ILE A 78 17.70 -0.89 28.46
C ILE A 78 19.14 -1.15 28.89
N VAL A 79 20.09 -0.34 28.40
CA VAL A 79 21.45 -0.35 28.96
C VAL A 79 21.46 0.60 30.15
N THR A 80 21.60 -0.01 31.33
CA THR A 80 21.85 0.65 32.62
C THR A 80 23.30 1.08 32.72
#